data_AF-A0A377TQ43-F1
#
_entry.id   AF-A0A377TQ43-F1
#
_cell.length_a   1.000
_cell.length_b   1.000
_cell.length_c   1.000
_cell.angle_alpha   90.00
_cell.angle_beta   90.00
_cell.angle_gamma   90.00
#
_symmetry.space_group_name_H-M   'P 1'
#
loop_
_entity.id
_entity.type
_entity.pdbx_description
1 polymer ?
#
loop_
_entity_poly.entity_id
_entity_poly.type
_entity_poly.pdbx_seq_one_letter_code
_entity_poly.pdbx_strand_id
1 'polypeptide(L)'
;MLRSSARSARTTIAVCKPLLLLSQEEERQPLQYLNAFIRMYGADAVEAASAALSGEAPFYGLQAVDSDLQAFPAHQSLLKAYEKLQRAKAAFWAK
;
A
#
# COMPACT_ATOMS: atom_id res chain seq x y z
N MET A 1 5.62 -13.02 -3.43
CA MET A 1 5.22 -11.65 -3.86
C MET A 1 4.67 -10.79 -2.72
N LEU A 2 3.64 -11.19 -1.97
CA LEU A 2 3.02 -10.36 -0.91
C LEU A 2 3.96 -9.82 0.19
N ARG A 3 4.96 -10.60 0.61
CA ARG A 3 5.93 -10.17 1.65
C ARG A 3 6.96 -9.12 1.16
N SER A 4 7.17 -9.00 -0.15
CA SER A 4 8.09 -8.01 -0.73
C SER A 4 7.39 -6.64 -0.85
N SER A 5 6.12 -6.63 -1.27
CA SER A 5 5.26 -5.44 -1.29
C SER A 5 5.07 -4.83 0.11
N ALA A 6 4.79 -5.65 1.13
CA ALA A 6 4.63 -5.16 2.50
C ALA A 6 5.91 -4.60 3.13
N ARG A 7 7.09 -5.03 2.66
CA ARG A 7 8.38 -4.48 3.10
C ARG A 7 8.67 -3.15 2.41
N SER A 8 8.40 -3.06 1.11
CA SER A 8 8.51 -1.82 0.33
C SER A 8 7.59 -0.72 0.88
N ALA A 9 6.30 -1.00 1.10
CA ALA A 9 5.36 -0.02 1.64
C ALA A 9 5.76 0.51 3.03
N ARG A 10 6.32 -0.36 3.88
CA ARG A 10 6.78 0.03 5.23
C ARG A 10 8.02 0.92 5.17
N THR A 11 8.92 0.67 4.22
CA THR A 11 10.08 1.55 3.98
C THR A 11 9.63 2.90 3.42
N THR A 12 8.71 2.94 2.44
CA THR A 12 8.19 4.19 1.86
C THR A 12 7.54 5.10 2.91
N ILE A 13 6.72 4.54 3.81
CA ILE A 13 6.13 5.30 4.93
C ILE A 13 7.22 5.88 5.86
N ALA A 14 8.31 5.13 6.08
CA ALA A 14 9.43 5.60 6.89
C ALA A 14 10.20 6.75 6.23
N VAL A 15 10.20 6.85 4.89
CA VAL A 15 10.81 7.97 4.12
C VAL A 15 9.92 9.21 4.11
N CYS A 16 8.59 9.05 4.05
CA CYS A 16 7.66 10.20 4.06
C CYS A 16 7.82 11.07 5.31
N LYS A 17 8.08 10.47 6.48
CA LYS A 17 8.17 11.19 7.76
C LYS A 17 9.28 12.25 7.81
N PRO A 18 10.55 11.97 7.47
CA PRO A 18 11.61 12.98 7.41
C PRO A 18 11.42 13.99 6.27
N LEU A 19 10.84 13.59 5.13
CA LEU A 19 10.54 14.53 4.04
C LEU A 19 9.47 15.56 4.44
N LEU A 20 8.45 15.15 5.18
CA LEU A 20 7.43 16.05 5.73
C LEU A 20 8.01 16.98 6.80
N LEU A 21 8.95 16.50 7.62
CA LEU A 21 9.65 17.35 8.58
C LEU A 21 10.52 18.40 7.85
N LEU A 22 11.18 18.00 6.77
CA LEU A 22 12.00 18.91 5.97
C LEU A 22 11.17 19.96 5.23
N SER A 23 9.94 19.63 4.80
CA SER A 23 9.04 20.62 4.18
C SER A 23 8.53 21.68 5.15
N GLN A 24 8.61 21.44 6.47
CA GLN A 24 8.23 22.39 7.51
C GLN A 24 9.40 23.31 7.95
N GLU A 25 10.61 23.06 7.46
CA GLU A 25 11.82 23.81 7.80
C GLU A 25 12.15 24.83 6.70
N GLU A 26 11.79 26.10 6.90
CA GLU A 26 11.96 27.16 5.89
C GLU A 26 13.42 27.49 5.54
N GLU A 27 14.38 27.20 6.44
CA GLU A 27 15.81 27.46 6.21
C GLU A 27 16.53 26.37 5.41
N ARG A 28 15.92 25.19 5.21
CA ARG A 28 16.60 24.04 4.61
C ARG A 28 16.15 23.78 3.18
N GLN A 29 17.11 23.74 2.26
CA GLN A 29 16.84 23.41 0.86
C GLN A 29 16.60 21.91 0.67
N PRO A 30 15.39 21.47 0.24
CA PRO A 30 15.03 20.06 0.15
C PRO A 30 15.92 19.25 -0.81
N LEU A 31 16.39 19.91 -1.87
CA LEU A 31 17.24 19.33 -2.91
C LEU A 31 18.60 18.85 -2.39
N GLN A 32 19.12 19.45 -1.31
CA GLN A 32 20.41 19.07 -0.73
C GLN A 32 20.38 17.71 -0.02
N TYR A 33 19.21 17.30 0.48
CA TYR A 33 19.04 16.07 1.26
C TYR A 33 18.54 14.89 0.42
N LEU A 34 18.05 15.15 -0.80
CA LEU A 34 17.52 14.12 -1.69
C LEU A 34 18.55 13.02 -1.99
N ASN A 35 19.81 13.39 -2.25
CA ASN A 35 20.89 12.43 -2.54
C ASN A 35 21.20 11.53 -1.33
N ALA A 36 21.15 12.08 -0.12
CA ALA A 36 21.34 11.31 1.12
C ALA A 36 20.17 10.33 1.35
N PHE A 37 18.94 10.76 1.07
CA PHE A 37 17.75 9.91 1.18
C PHE A 37 17.75 8.77 0.16
N ILE A 38 18.17 9.01 -1.09
CA ILE A 38 18.29 7.97 -2.12
C ILE A 38 19.28 6.88 -1.68
N ARG A 39 20.40 7.26 -1.07
CA ARG A 39 21.39 6.31 -0.54
C ARG A 39 20.90 5.52 0.68
N MET A 40 20.06 6.13 1.52
CA MET A 40 19.59 5.53 2.77
C MET A 40 18.37 4.63 2.60
N TYR A 41 17.46 4.99 1.68
CA TYR A 41 16.17 4.32 1.53
C TYR A 41 15.92 3.71 0.15
N GLY A 42 16.77 4.01 -0.83
CA GLY A 42 16.62 3.59 -2.22
C GLY A 42 15.82 4.60 -3.06
N ALA A 43 16.13 4.67 -4.36
CA ALA A 43 15.50 5.60 -5.29
C ALA A 43 13.97 5.40 -5.36
N ASP A 44 13.53 4.15 -5.49
CA ASP A 44 12.11 3.79 -5.62
C ASP A 44 11.27 4.28 -4.41
N ALA A 45 11.82 4.21 -3.20
CA ALA A 45 11.11 4.62 -1.99
C ALA A 45 11.03 6.15 -1.86
N VAL A 46 12.07 6.87 -2.30
CA VAL A 46 12.09 8.34 -2.30
C VAL A 46 11.15 8.91 -3.35
N GLU A 47 11.14 8.32 -4.56
CA GLU A 47 10.23 8.69 -5.63
C GLU A 47 8.77 8.46 -5.22
N ALA A 48 8.47 7.27 -4.68
CA ALA A 48 7.14 6.95 -4.16
C ALA A 48 6.68 7.89 -3.04
N ALA A 49 7.58 8.24 -2.11
CA ALA A 49 7.29 9.18 -1.04
C ALA A 49 7.05 10.60 -1.58
N SER A 50 7.82 11.04 -2.58
CA SER A 50 7.63 12.34 -3.23
C SER A 50 6.30 12.41 -3.98
N ALA A 51 5.92 11.35 -4.70
CA ALA A 51 4.63 11.27 -5.40
C ALA A 51 3.44 11.23 -4.43
N ALA A 52 3.62 10.65 -3.23
CA ALA A 52 2.63 10.70 -2.17
C ALA A 52 2.50 12.11 -1.57
N LEU A 53 3.61 12.84 -1.41
CA LEU A 53 3.64 14.22 -0.90
C LEU A 53 3.08 15.24 -1.90
N SER A 54 3.31 15.07 -3.21
CA SER A 54 2.73 15.92 -4.26
C SER A 54 1.24 15.67 -4.48
N GLY A 55 0.69 14.57 -3.93
CA GLY A 55 -0.71 14.19 -4.09
C GLY A 55 -1.01 13.44 -5.39
N GLU A 56 -0.01 13.11 -6.21
CA GLU A 56 -0.19 12.32 -7.42
C GLU A 56 -0.49 10.84 -7.12
N ALA A 57 0.11 10.29 -6.06
CA ALA A 57 -0.10 8.91 -5.63
C ALA A 57 -0.12 8.77 -4.09
N PRO A 58 -1.13 9.34 -3.40
CA PRO A 58 -1.18 9.35 -1.93
C PRO A 58 -1.33 7.95 -1.32
N PHE A 59 -1.81 6.97 -2.08
CA PHE A 59 -2.12 5.62 -1.62
C PHE A 59 -1.09 4.59 -2.09
N TYR A 60 0.17 4.78 -1.71
CA TYR A 60 1.26 3.87 -2.09
C TYR A 60 1.03 2.44 -1.55
N GLY A 61 1.06 1.46 -2.45
CA GLY A 61 0.89 0.04 -2.12
C GLY A 61 -0.56 -0.39 -1.87
N LEU A 62 -1.53 0.52 -1.98
CA LEU A 62 -2.95 0.17 -1.98
C LEU A 62 -3.41 0.01 -3.43
N GLN A 63 -3.72 -1.23 -3.79
CA GLN A 63 -4.40 -1.53 -5.05
C GLN A 63 -5.85 -1.01 -4.99
N ALA A 64 -6.36 -0.51 -6.11
CA ALA A 64 -7.78 -0.22 -6.24
C ALA A 64 -8.57 -1.52 -6.06
N VAL A 65 -9.65 -1.46 -5.29
CA VAL A 65 -10.47 -2.63 -4.96
C VAL A 65 -11.88 -2.41 -5.46
N ASP A 66 -12.38 -3.38 -6.19
CA ASP A 66 -13.74 -3.48 -6.67
C ASP A 66 -14.69 -3.96 -5.57
N SER A 67 -16.00 -3.79 -5.76
CA SER A 67 -17.01 -4.24 -4.79
C SER A 67 -16.93 -5.75 -4.48
N ASP A 68 -16.42 -6.54 -5.44
CA ASP A 68 -16.32 -7.99 -5.31
C ASP A 68 -14.99 -8.43 -4.71
N LEU A 69 -14.13 -7.49 -4.29
CA LEU A 69 -12.88 -7.74 -3.58
C LEU A 69 -11.95 -8.71 -4.34
N GLN A 70 -11.97 -8.66 -5.67
CA GLN A 70 -11.17 -9.55 -6.53
C GLN A 70 -9.68 -9.33 -6.34
N ALA A 71 -9.31 -8.10 -5.98
CA ALA A 71 -7.94 -7.72 -5.66
C ALA A 71 -7.36 -8.47 -4.45
N PHE A 72 -8.17 -9.12 -3.61
CA PHE A 72 -7.72 -9.83 -2.40
C PHE A 72 -7.88 -11.36 -2.51
N PRO A 73 -6.80 -12.09 -2.88
CA PRO A 73 -6.85 -13.55 -2.99
C PRO A 73 -7.30 -14.27 -1.71
N ALA A 74 -6.93 -13.72 -0.54
CA ALA A 74 -7.36 -14.25 0.75
C ALA A 74 -8.88 -14.15 0.94
N HIS A 75 -9.48 -13.04 0.51
CA HIS A 75 -10.92 -12.83 0.60
C HIS A 75 -11.67 -13.74 -0.38
N GLN A 76 -11.18 -13.89 -1.61
CA GLN A 76 -11.75 -14.83 -2.59
C GLN A 76 -11.70 -16.29 -2.10
N SER A 77 -10.63 -16.69 -1.40
CA SER A 77 -10.57 -18.02 -0.78
C SER A 77 -11.64 -18.20 0.31
N LEU A 78 -11.92 -17.15 1.09
CA LEU A 78 -12.96 -17.17 2.12
C LEU A 78 -14.36 -17.27 1.49
N LEU A 79 -14.64 -16.47 0.45
CA LEU A 79 -15.90 -16.53 -0.28
C LEU A 79 -16.15 -17.91 -0.89
N LYS A 80 -15.13 -18.53 -1.50
CA LYS A 80 -15.22 -19.91 -2.03
C LYS A 80 -15.52 -20.95 -0.95
N ALA A 81 -14.97 -20.79 0.25
CA ALA A 81 -15.30 -21.66 1.36
C ALA A 81 -16.75 -21.43 1.83
N TYR A 82 -17.17 -20.17 1.90
CA TYR A 82 -18.50 -19.76 2.30
C TYR A 82 -19.58 -20.26 1.32
N GLU A 83 -19.34 -20.21 0.01
CA GLU A 83 -20.26 -20.72 -1.02
C GLU A 83 -20.64 -22.19 -0.83
N LYS A 84 -19.67 -23.03 -0.43
CA LYS A 84 -19.93 -24.46 -0.16
C LYS A 84 -20.95 -24.61 0.96
N LEU A 85 -20.83 -23.80 2.00
CA LEU A 85 -21.75 -23.79 3.14
C LEU A 85 -23.13 -23.27 2.73
N GLN A 86 -23.18 -22.25 1.89
CA GLN A 86 -24.45 -21.70 1.39
C GLN A 86 -25.20 -22.69 0.51
N ARG A 87 -24.50 -23.45 -0.36
CA ARG A 87 -25.10 -24.54 -1.13
C ARG A 87 -25.67 -25.63 -0.24
N ALA A 88 -24.94 -26.02 0.81
CA ALA A 88 -25.42 -27.00 1.79
C ALA A 88 -26.66 -26.50 2.55
N LYS A 89 -26.69 -25.23 2.96
CA LYS A 89 -27.89 -24.62 3.58
C LYS A 89 -29.08 -24.61 2.62
N ALA A 90 -28.87 -24.18 1.37
CA ALA A 90 -29.95 -24.14 0.37
C ALA A 90 -30.54 -25.54 0.13
N ALA A 91 -29.69 -26.57 0.00
CA ALA A 91 -30.15 -27.95 -0.16
C ALA A 91 -30.87 -28.50 1.08
N PHE A 92 -30.46 -28.07 2.28
CA PHE A 92 -31.10 -28.48 3.54
C PHE A 92 -32.49 -27.86 3.70
N TRP A 93 -32.66 -26.57 3.36
CA TRP A 93 -33.92 -25.84 3.49
C TRP A 93 -34.87 -25.99 2.29
N ALA A 94 -34.39 -26.50 1.15
CA ALA A 94 -35.21 -26.83 -0.01
C ALA A 94 -35.85 -28.23 0.07
N LYS A 95 -35.62 -28.95 1.18
CA LYS A 95 -36.18 -30.25 1.50
C LYS A 95 -37.28 -30.10 2.55
#